data_AF-A0A8E0RT37-F1
#
_entry.id   AF-A0A8E0RT37-F1
#
_cell.length_a   1.000
_cell.length_b   1.000
_cell.length_c   1.000
_cell.angle_alpha   90.00
_cell.angle_beta   90.00
_cell.angle_gamma   90.00
#
_symmetry.space_group_name_H-M   'P 1'
#
loop_
_entity.id
_entity.type
_entity.pdbx_description
1 polymer ?
#
loop_
_entity_poly.entity_id
_entity_poly.type
_entity_poly.pdbx_seq_one_letter_code
_entity_poly.pdbx_strand_id
1 'polypeptide(L)'
;MIQTSDNGSLVLSKNEYLVAGSLSGFVSRAIVQPLDVLKIRFQLQVEPISASDSSKYHGFAQAIRCINKEEGAFAFWKGHIPAQLQAITFSAIQFLSFEVLVSLSVQLNQRGGIRSDPRSSLKSSNTLETFTCGCLAGSIAAGFTQPLDVLRTRFIAQGEPKLYR
;
A
#
# COMPACT_ATOMS: atom_id res chain seq x y z
N MET A 1 17.44 -24.22 -11.61
CA MET A 1 17.37 -24.92 -12.91
C MET A 1 16.75 -23.94 -13.90
N ILE A 2 17.60 -23.16 -14.57
CA ILE A 2 17.18 -22.15 -15.55
C ILE A 2 16.84 -22.91 -16.82
N GLN A 3 15.57 -22.86 -17.23
CA GLN A 3 15.09 -23.60 -18.40
C GLN A 3 15.25 -22.69 -19.61
N THR A 4 16.32 -22.92 -20.38
CA THR A 4 16.60 -22.19 -21.62
C THR A 4 15.57 -22.59 -22.68
N SER A 5 14.60 -21.72 -22.93
CA SER A 5 13.70 -21.82 -24.08
C SER A 5 14.28 -21.00 -25.24
N ASP A 6 14.26 -21.61 -26.41
CA ASP A 6 15.00 -21.40 -27.66
C ASP A 6 14.87 -20.03 -28.37
N ASN A 7 14.84 -18.90 -27.66
CA ASN A 7 14.63 -17.60 -28.31
C ASN A 7 15.17 -16.42 -27.50
N GLY A 8 16.48 -16.38 -27.22
CA GLY A 8 17.25 -15.19 -26.77
C GLY A 8 16.74 -14.41 -25.54
N SER A 9 15.66 -14.85 -24.91
CA SER A 9 14.94 -14.19 -23.84
C SER A 9 15.08 -15.08 -22.62
N LEU A 10 15.74 -14.54 -21.60
CA LEU A 10 15.89 -15.21 -20.31
C LEU A 10 14.51 -15.25 -19.65
N VAL A 11 13.76 -16.32 -19.89
CA VAL A 11 12.49 -16.57 -19.21
C VAL A 11 12.80 -17.05 -17.80
N LEU A 12 12.72 -16.13 -16.83
CA LEU A 12 12.96 -16.43 -15.42
C LEU A 12 11.90 -17.40 -14.88
N SER A 13 12.28 -18.22 -13.91
CA SER A 13 11.35 -19.06 -13.17
C SER A 13 10.39 -18.20 -12.36
N LYS A 14 9.17 -18.70 -12.12
CA LYS A 14 8.17 -18.02 -11.28
C LYS A 14 8.74 -17.58 -9.93
N ASN A 15 9.61 -18.40 -9.35
CA ASN A 15 10.28 -18.10 -8.08
C ASN A 15 11.26 -16.93 -8.20
N GLU A 16 11.97 -16.81 -9.32
CA GLU A 16 12.90 -15.72 -9.56
C GLU A 16 12.15 -14.40 -9.81
N TYR A 17 11.03 -14.43 -10.53
CA TYR A 17 10.15 -13.27 -10.66
C TYR A 17 9.57 -12.83 -9.31
N LEU A 18 9.15 -13.78 -8.47
CA LEU A 18 8.67 -13.49 -7.13
C LEU A 18 9.76 -12.84 -6.27
N VAL A 19 10.97 -13.41 -6.25
CA VAL A 19 12.09 -12.87 -5.47
C VAL A 19 12.51 -11.50 -5.98
N ALA A 20 12.65 -11.32 -7.30
CA ALA A 20 13.01 -10.03 -7.89
C ALA A 20 11.94 -8.97 -7.63
N GLY A 21 10.66 -9.32 -7.76
CA GLY A 21 9.54 -8.42 -7.47
C GLY A 21 9.47 -8.03 -5.99
N SER A 22 9.60 -9.00 -5.09
CA SER A 22 9.64 -8.75 -3.64
C SER A 22 10.82 -7.88 -3.22
N LEU A 23 12.02 -8.16 -3.75
CA LEU A 23 13.23 -7.38 -3.43
C LEU A 23 13.11 -5.96 -3.97
N SER A 24 12.67 -5.79 -5.22
CA SER A 24 12.43 -4.48 -5.81
C SER A 24 11.41 -3.68 -5.00
N GLY A 25 10.30 -4.31 -4.60
CA GLY A 25 9.28 -3.68 -3.76
C GLY A 25 9.81 -3.28 -2.38
N PHE A 26 10.63 -4.12 -1.76
CA PHE A 26 11.26 -3.83 -0.47
C PHE A 26 12.22 -2.64 -0.56
N VAL A 27 13.11 -2.62 -1.55
CA VAL A 27 14.08 -1.53 -1.76
C VAL A 27 13.35 -0.22 -2.06
N SER A 28 12.34 -0.26 -2.94
CA SER A 28 11.52 0.92 -3.23
C SER A 28 10.85 1.48 -1.97
N ARG A 29 10.25 0.61 -1.15
CA ARG A 29 9.65 1.02 0.13
C ARG A 29 10.67 1.58 1.11
N ALA A 30 11.86 1.01 1.20
CA ALA A 30 12.91 1.50 2.08
C ALA A 30 13.36 2.93 1.73
N ILE A 31 13.41 3.26 0.43
CA ILE A 31 13.75 4.61 -0.06
C ILE A 31 12.60 5.60 0.17
N VAL A 32 11.35 5.18 -0.04
CA VAL A 32 10.15 6.04 0.08
C VAL A 32 9.71 6.24 1.54
N GLN A 33 9.95 5.27 2.43
CA GLN A 33 9.57 5.31 3.84
C GLN A 33 9.90 6.62 4.59
N PRO A 34 11.12 7.20 4.51
CA PRO A 34 11.40 8.48 5.17
C PRO A 34 10.51 9.62 4.66
N LEU A 35 10.13 9.61 3.38
CA LEU A 35 9.21 10.60 2.80
C LEU A 35 7.78 10.43 3.32
N ASP A 36 7.31 9.18 3.45
CA ASP A 36 5.98 8.87 3.99
C ASP A 36 5.86 9.31 5.46
N VAL A 37 6.88 9.05 6.29
CA VAL A 37 6.89 9.51 7.70
C VAL A 37 6.87 11.03 7.78
N LEU A 38 7.66 11.70 6.93
CA LEU A 38 7.71 13.15 6.90
C LEU A 38 6.35 13.74 6.47
N LYS A 39 5.71 13.16 5.45
CA LYS A 39 4.37 13.55 5.00
C LYS A 39 3.33 13.40 6.11
N ILE A 40 3.31 12.26 6.81
CA ILE A 40 2.38 12.03 7.92
C ILE A 40 2.60 13.04 9.05
N ARG A 41 3.85 13.34 9.42
CA ARG A 41 4.14 14.35 10.46
C ARG A 41 3.72 15.76 10.06
N PHE A 42 3.91 16.15 8.80
CA PHE A 42 3.41 17.43 8.29
C PHE A 42 1.88 17.48 8.27
N GLN A 43 1.20 16.39 7.92
CA GLN A 43 -0.27 16.32 7.95
C GLN A 43 -0.86 16.28 9.37
N LEU A 44 -0.14 15.71 10.33
CA LEU A 44 -0.53 15.69 11.74
C LEU A 44 -0.20 16.99 12.48
N GLN A 45 0.64 17.86 11.90
CA GLN A 45 0.89 19.18 12.46
C GLN A 45 -0.38 20.03 12.28
N VAL A 46 -1.09 20.24 13.39
CA VAL A 46 -2.32 21.05 13.45
C VAL A 46 -2.00 22.55 13.39
N GLU A 47 -0.78 22.96 13.76
CA GLU A 47 -0.38 24.37 13.71
C GLU A 47 -0.21 24.88 12.28
N PRO A 48 -0.69 26.11 11.99
CA PRO A 48 -0.51 26.72 10.68
C PRO A 48 0.98 26.84 10.34
N ILE A 49 1.30 26.60 9.07
CA ILE A 49 2.60 26.88 8.47
C ILE A 49 2.71 28.42 8.32
N SER A 50 2.79 29.11 9.44
CA SER A 50 2.95 30.56 9.50
C SER A 50 4.25 30.88 10.20
N ALA A 51 4.96 31.89 9.70
CA ALA A 51 6.24 32.36 10.20
C ALA A 51 6.13 33.10 11.55
N SER A 52 5.40 32.52 12.48
CA SER A 52 5.28 32.96 13.87
C SER A 52 6.00 31.94 14.75
N ASP A 53 6.60 32.42 15.84
CA ASP A 53 7.48 31.72 16.78
C ASP A 53 6.91 30.43 17.42
N SER A 54 5.68 30.03 17.07
CA SER A 54 5.05 28.79 17.53
C SER A 54 5.18 27.61 16.55
N SER A 55 5.45 27.81 15.25
CA SER A 55 5.43 26.72 14.26
C SER A 55 6.71 25.88 14.26
N LYS A 56 6.62 24.64 14.76
CA LYS A 56 7.76 23.71 14.95
C LYS A 56 8.49 23.31 13.64
N TYR A 57 7.88 23.46 12.47
CA TYR A 57 8.45 23.08 11.17
C TYR A 57 8.15 24.13 10.08
N HIS A 58 9.17 24.89 9.64
CA HIS A 58 9.05 25.90 8.57
C HIS A 58 9.43 25.37 7.17
N GLY A 59 10.07 24.20 7.08
CA GLY A 59 10.48 23.63 5.80
C GLY A 59 10.96 22.19 5.87
N PHE A 60 10.93 21.52 4.72
CA PHE A 60 11.24 20.09 4.57
C PHE A 60 12.63 19.72 5.13
N ALA A 61 13.67 20.51 4.80
CA ALA A 61 15.03 20.27 5.26
C ALA A 61 15.22 20.56 6.76
N GLN A 62 14.54 21.58 7.30
CA GLN A 62 14.56 21.87 8.74
C GLN A 62 13.86 20.76 9.52
N ALA A 63 12.74 20.23 8.99
CA ALA A 63 12.01 19.14 9.61
C ALA A 63 12.83 17.85 9.69
N ILE A 64 13.51 17.48 8.61
CA ILE A 64 14.43 16.33 8.61
C ILE A 64 15.52 16.52 9.67
N ARG A 65 16.13 17.71 9.72
CA ARG A 65 17.21 18.00 10.67
C ARG A 65 16.74 18.01 12.12
N CYS A 66 15.54 18.52 12.38
CA CYS A 66 14.91 18.57 13.69
C CYS A 66 14.55 17.16 14.18
N ILE A 67 13.87 16.36 13.35
CA ILE A 67 13.52 14.95 13.66
C ILE A 67 14.78 14.13 13.94
N ASN A 68 15.82 14.28 13.10
CA ASN A 68 17.07 13.55 13.30
C ASN A 68 17.81 13.97 14.59
N LYS A 69 17.60 15.20 15.08
CA LYS A 69 18.21 15.70 16.33
C LYS A 69 17.39 15.34 17.57
N GLU A 70 16.06 15.30 17.49
CA GLU A 70 15.16 14.99 18.61
C GLU A 70 14.98 13.48 18.83
N GLU A 71 14.75 12.70 17.78
CA GLU A 71 14.41 11.27 17.88
C GLU A 71 15.44 10.34 17.20
N GLY A 72 16.36 10.89 16.41
CA GLY A 72 17.41 10.14 15.71
C GLY A 72 17.00 9.57 14.34
N ALA A 73 17.97 9.03 13.60
CA ALA A 73 17.76 8.51 12.24
C ALA A 73 16.78 7.32 12.17
N PHE A 74 16.63 6.56 13.26
CA PHE A 74 15.67 5.45 13.35
C PHE A 74 14.21 5.91 13.42
N ALA A 75 13.94 7.18 13.75
CA ALA A 75 12.60 7.73 13.79
C ALA A 75 11.91 7.71 12.41
N PHE A 76 12.68 7.76 11.31
CA PHE A 76 12.16 7.67 9.95
C PHE A 76 11.67 6.25 9.57
N TRP A 77 12.13 5.22 10.28
CA TRP A 77 11.69 3.83 10.07
C TRP A 77 10.70 3.33 11.15
N LYS A 78 10.44 4.13 12.19
CA LYS A 78 9.40 3.83 13.18
C LYS A 78 8.04 3.73 12.48
N GLY A 79 7.38 2.58 12.63
CA GLY A 79 6.07 2.31 12.01
C GLY A 79 6.12 1.71 10.58
N HIS A 80 7.30 1.45 10.01
CA HIS A 80 7.42 0.80 8.68
C HIS A 80 6.81 -0.61 8.66
N ILE A 81 7.02 -1.41 9.73
CA ILE A 81 6.50 -2.77 9.84
C ILE A 81 4.96 -2.81 9.82
N PRO A 82 4.24 -2.10 10.70
CA PRO A 82 2.78 -2.09 10.64
C PRO A 82 2.25 -1.43 9.36
N ALA A 83 2.99 -0.51 8.76
CA ALA A 83 2.65 0.07 7.47
C ALA A 83 2.67 -0.94 6.32
N GLN A 84 3.73 -1.75 6.26
CA GLN A 84 3.85 -2.80 5.27
C GLN A 84 2.79 -3.88 5.49
N LEU A 85 2.57 -4.30 6.74
CA LEU A 85 1.56 -5.30 7.05
C LEU A 85 0.16 -4.84 6.61
N GLN A 86 -0.22 -3.60 6.93
CA GLN A 86 -1.49 -3.04 6.47
C GLN A 86 -1.60 -3.01 4.94
N ALA A 87 -0.57 -2.56 4.24
CA ALA A 87 -0.58 -2.49 2.79
C ALA A 87 -0.70 -3.88 2.12
N ILE A 88 -0.01 -4.88 2.67
CA ILE A 88 -0.08 -6.26 2.21
C ILE A 88 -1.48 -6.82 2.44
N THR A 89 -2.03 -6.66 3.64
CA THR A 89 -3.38 -7.14 3.98
C THR A 89 -4.44 -6.48 3.10
N PHE A 90 -4.39 -5.15 2.92
CA PHE A 90 -5.31 -4.42 2.05
C PHE A 90 -5.25 -4.94 0.62
N SER A 91 -4.04 -5.07 0.06
CA SER A 91 -3.85 -5.55 -1.31
C SER A 91 -4.35 -6.98 -1.47
N ALA A 92 -4.04 -7.87 -0.53
CA ALA A 92 -4.48 -9.27 -0.57
C ALA A 92 -6.00 -9.39 -0.57
N ILE A 93 -6.68 -8.68 0.35
CA ILE A 93 -8.14 -8.74 0.44
C ILE A 93 -8.79 -8.07 -0.78
N GLN A 94 -8.24 -6.96 -1.27
CA GLN A 94 -8.74 -6.30 -2.48
C GLN A 94 -8.64 -7.22 -3.71
N PHE A 95 -7.49 -7.88 -3.92
CA PHE A 95 -7.31 -8.80 -5.04
C PHE A 95 -8.23 -10.01 -4.93
N LEU A 96 -8.33 -10.64 -3.74
CA LEU A 96 -9.24 -11.77 -3.52
C LEU A 96 -10.70 -11.38 -3.76
N SER A 97 -11.13 -10.24 -3.23
CA SER A 97 -12.49 -9.74 -3.41
C SER A 97 -12.78 -9.44 -4.88
N PHE A 98 -11.82 -8.82 -5.58
CA PHE A 98 -11.95 -8.51 -6.99
C PHE A 98 -12.08 -9.78 -7.85
N GLU A 99 -11.25 -10.80 -7.62
CA GLU A 99 -11.31 -12.09 -8.33
C GLU A 99 -12.66 -12.79 -8.10
N VAL A 100 -13.18 -12.76 -6.86
CA VAL A 100 -14.50 -13.31 -6.53
C VAL A 100 -15.61 -12.56 -7.25
N LEU A 101 -15.59 -11.22 -7.23
CA LEU A 101 -16.61 -10.41 -7.89
C LEU A 101 -16.60 -10.56 -9.41
N VAL A 102 -15.41 -10.59 -10.01
CA VAL A 102 -15.26 -10.83 -11.45
C VAL A 102 -15.75 -12.23 -11.81
N SER A 103 -15.35 -13.25 -11.04
CA SER A 103 -15.80 -14.64 -11.27
C SER A 103 -17.31 -14.78 -11.19
N LEU A 104 -17.95 -14.08 -10.24
CA LEU A 104 -19.40 -14.04 -10.12
C LEU A 104 -20.07 -13.35 -11.32
N SER A 105 -19.54 -12.19 -11.75
CA SER A 105 -20.04 -11.46 -12.92
C SER A 105 -19.92 -12.29 -14.20
N VAL A 106 -18.81 -13.01 -14.38
CA VAL A 106 -18.61 -13.93 -15.51
C VAL A 106 -19.61 -15.09 -15.47
N GLN A 107 -19.86 -15.68 -14.30
CA GLN A 107 -20.86 -16.76 -14.15
C GLN A 107 -22.29 -16.29 -14.49
N LEU A 108 -22.64 -15.07 -14.11
CA LEU A 108 -23.93 -14.46 -14.46
C LEU A 108 -24.05 -14.20 -15.97
N ASN A 109 -22.97 -13.75 -16.61
CA ASN A 109 -22.95 -13.48 -18.06
C ASN A 109 -22.93 -14.79 -18.90
N GLN A 110 -22.32 -15.86 -18.38
CA GLN A 110 -22.27 -17.16 -19.05
C GLN A 110 -23.63 -17.87 -19.17
N ARG A 111 -24.67 -17.47 -18.41
CA ARG A 111 -26.07 -17.90 -18.66
C ARG A 111 -26.60 -17.48 -20.05
N GLY A 112 -25.90 -16.57 -20.74
CA GLY A 112 -26.17 -16.14 -22.12
C GLY A 112 -25.43 -16.91 -23.23
N GLY A 113 -24.62 -17.94 -22.92
CA GLY A 113 -24.17 -18.92 -23.93
C GLY A 113 -22.84 -18.67 -24.65
N ILE A 114 -21.92 -17.82 -24.16
CA ILE A 114 -20.55 -17.73 -24.72
C ILE A 114 -19.50 -17.93 -23.63
N ARG A 115 -18.75 -19.03 -23.75
CA ARG A 115 -17.64 -19.41 -22.86
C ARG A 115 -16.38 -18.63 -23.26
N SER A 116 -16.26 -17.41 -22.77
CA SER A 116 -15.09 -16.54 -22.98
C SER A 116 -14.10 -16.64 -21.82
N ASP A 117 -12.80 -16.68 -22.12
CA ASP A 117 -11.71 -16.69 -21.12
C ASP A 117 -11.84 -15.51 -20.12
N PRO A 118 -11.51 -15.67 -18.83
CA PRO A 118 -11.62 -14.61 -17.81
C PRO A 118 -10.96 -13.29 -18.23
N ARG A 119 -9.79 -13.39 -18.89
CA ARG A 119 -9.02 -12.24 -19.37
C ARG A 119 -9.66 -11.54 -20.58
N SER A 120 -10.34 -12.28 -21.44
CA SER A 120 -11.12 -11.71 -22.55
C SER A 120 -12.45 -11.12 -22.07
N SER A 121 -13.01 -11.66 -20.99
CA SER A 121 -14.24 -11.14 -20.38
C SER A 121 -14.04 -9.80 -19.69
N LEU A 122 -12.90 -9.55 -19.02
CA LEU A 122 -12.55 -8.20 -18.52
C LEU A 122 -12.43 -7.17 -19.67
N LYS A 123 -11.98 -7.59 -20.84
CA LYS A 123 -11.78 -6.70 -22.00
C LYS A 123 -13.07 -6.47 -22.81
N SER A 124 -14.03 -7.41 -22.73
CA SER A 124 -15.32 -7.36 -23.44
C SER A 124 -16.48 -6.87 -22.58
N SER A 125 -16.36 -6.95 -21.25
CA SER A 125 -17.30 -6.36 -20.29
C SER A 125 -17.12 -4.85 -20.26
N ASN A 126 -18.22 -4.10 -20.18
CA ASN A 126 -18.21 -2.64 -20.15
C ASN A 126 -17.25 -2.15 -19.04
N THR A 127 -16.45 -1.12 -19.31
CA THR A 127 -15.53 -0.52 -18.30
C THR A 127 -16.24 -0.22 -16.97
N LEU A 128 -17.54 0.06 -17.01
CA LEU A 128 -18.41 0.26 -15.86
C LEU A 128 -18.55 -0.98 -14.96
N GLU A 129 -18.69 -2.18 -15.53
CA GLU A 129 -18.82 -3.42 -14.74
C GLU A 129 -17.51 -3.76 -14.02
N THR A 130 -16.37 -3.53 -14.68
CA THR A 130 -15.06 -3.69 -14.02
C THR A 130 -14.86 -2.63 -12.94
N PHE A 131 -15.32 -1.41 -13.19
CA PHE A 131 -15.27 -0.30 -12.22
C PHE A 131 -16.11 -0.60 -10.97
N THR A 132 -17.35 -1.08 -11.11
CA THR A 132 -18.21 -1.41 -9.96
C THR A 132 -17.63 -2.57 -9.15
N CYS A 133 -17.07 -3.59 -9.83
CA CYS A 133 -16.35 -4.67 -9.15
C CYS A 133 -15.14 -4.14 -8.36
N GLY A 134 -14.38 -3.20 -8.94
CA GLY A 134 -13.27 -2.53 -8.25
C GLY A 134 -13.72 -1.74 -7.01
N CYS A 135 -14.79 -0.94 -7.12
CA CYS A 135 -15.33 -0.16 -6.00
C CYS A 135 -15.85 -1.04 -4.85
N LEU A 136 -16.55 -2.12 -5.18
CA LEU A 136 -17.07 -3.06 -4.19
C LEU A 136 -15.93 -3.85 -3.52
N ALA A 137 -14.96 -4.35 -4.31
CA ALA A 137 -13.78 -5.01 -3.77
C ALA A 137 -12.97 -4.09 -2.84
N GLY A 138 -12.80 -2.81 -3.22
CA GLY A 138 -12.15 -1.80 -2.40
C GLY A 138 -12.90 -1.51 -1.09
N SER A 139 -14.24 -1.43 -1.15
CA SER A 139 -15.08 -1.24 0.04
C SER A 139 -14.99 -2.44 1.01
N ILE A 140 -15.02 -3.66 0.49
CA ILE A 140 -14.86 -4.88 1.29
C ILE A 140 -13.45 -4.91 1.92
N ALA A 141 -12.41 -4.64 1.14
CA ALA A 141 -11.04 -4.57 1.66
C ALA A 141 -10.88 -3.52 2.74
N ALA A 142 -11.50 -2.34 2.57
CA ALA A 142 -11.51 -1.29 3.57
C ALA A 142 -12.16 -1.79 4.87
N GLY A 143 -13.35 -2.39 4.81
CA GLY A 143 -14.05 -2.90 6.00
C GLY A 143 -13.24 -3.90 6.82
N PHE A 144 -12.52 -4.80 6.15
CA PHE A 144 -11.63 -5.76 6.83
C PHE A 144 -10.34 -5.13 7.36
N THR A 145 -9.87 -4.05 6.74
CA THR A 145 -8.59 -3.42 7.07
C THR A 145 -8.73 -2.31 8.12
N GLN A 146 -9.92 -1.69 8.26
CA GLN A 146 -10.21 -0.67 9.28
C GLN A 146 -9.74 -1.02 10.71
N PRO A 147 -9.95 -2.22 11.27
CA PRO A 147 -9.44 -2.54 12.61
C PRO A 147 -7.91 -2.52 12.69
N LEU A 148 -7.20 -2.91 11.63
CA LEU A 148 -5.74 -2.84 11.55
C LEU A 148 -5.25 -1.40 11.39
N ASP A 149 -5.99 -0.55 10.69
CA ASP A 149 -5.70 0.88 10.54
C ASP A 149 -5.77 1.58 11.91
N VAL A 150 -6.77 1.23 12.73
CA VAL A 150 -6.88 1.72 14.11
C VAL A 150 -5.69 1.25 14.97
N LEU A 151 -5.25 0.00 14.83
CA LEU A 151 -4.09 -0.50 15.57
C LEU A 151 -2.79 0.20 15.14
N ARG A 152 -2.57 0.38 13.83
CA ARG A 152 -1.41 1.11 13.31
C ARG A 152 -1.40 2.56 13.77
N THR A 153 -2.54 3.26 13.70
CA THR A 153 -2.61 4.66 14.14
C THR A 153 -2.36 4.77 15.64
N ARG A 154 -2.82 3.83 16.47
CA ARG A 154 -2.48 3.79 17.90
C ARG A 154 -0.98 3.54 18.15
N PHE A 155 -0.35 2.63 17.41
CA PHE A 155 1.09 2.38 17.53
C PHE A 155 1.95 3.55 17.04
N ILE A 156 1.51 4.27 16.00
CA ILE A 156 2.20 5.47 15.49
C ILE A 156 1.96 6.68 16.40
N ALA A 157 0.77 6.79 17.00
CA ALA A 157 0.41 7.88 17.92
C ALA A 157 1.11 7.76 19.29
N GLN A 158 1.57 6.56 19.68
CA GLN A 158 2.44 6.38 20.84
C GLN A 158 3.88 6.84 20.53
N GLY A 159 4.07 8.16 20.45
CA GLY A 159 5.38 8.77 20.63
C GLY A 159 5.69 8.91 22.12
N GLU A 160 6.82 8.36 22.58
CA GLU A 160 7.45 8.81 23.82
C GLU A 160 7.60 10.35 23.75
N PRO A 161 7.11 11.08 24.76
CA PRO A 161 7.46 10.86 26.15
C PRO A 161 6.33 10.26 27.00
N LYS A 162 6.68 9.66 28.14
CA LYS A 162 5.76 9.42 29.27
C LYS A 162 5.07 10.74 29.66
N LEU A 163 3.84 10.93 29.18
CA LEU A 163 2.98 12.06 29.56
C LEU A 163 2.10 11.72 30.77
N TYR A 164 2.65 11.01 31.76
CA TYR A 164 2.07 10.89 33.11
C TYR A 164 3.18 10.81 34.17
N ARG A 165 3.16 11.80 35.06
CA ARG A 165 3.37 11.58 36.49
C ARG A 165 2.09 12.04 37.19
#